data_AF-A0A1X7JI84-F1
#
_entry.id   AF-A0A1X7JI84-F1
#
_cell.length_a   1.000
_cell.length_b   1.000
_cell.length_c   1.000
_cell.angle_alpha   90.00
_cell.angle_beta   90.00
_cell.angle_gamma   90.00
#
_symmetry.space_group_name_H-M   'P 1'
#
loop_
_entity.id
_entity.type
_entity.pdbx_description
1 polymer ?
#
loop_
_entity_poly.entity_id
_entity_poly.type
_entity_poly.pdbx_seq_one_letter_code
_entity_poly.pdbx_strand_id
1 'polypeptide(L)'
;MSLEQAIADRIVEEAVPRITAEIERKMQEQLNLRREPFLDRLIDAKEAAMLCGIKRGTWYDLVKDGFAPKAISLSETLKRWSLSEVMGYIKQRQDLRERAVC
;
A
#
# COMPACT_ATOMS: atom_id res chain seq x y z
N MET A 1 -15.16 -20.71 -48.41
CA MET A 1 -14.79 -21.07 -47.03
C MET A 1 -14.86 -22.57 -46.87
N SER A 2 -13.82 -23.21 -46.33
CA SER A 2 -13.83 -24.64 -46.02
C SER A 2 -14.70 -24.91 -44.79
N LEU A 3 -15.35 -26.08 -44.73
CA LEU A 3 -16.12 -26.53 -43.56
C LEU A 3 -15.26 -26.54 -42.30
N GLU A 4 -13.98 -26.92 -42.44
CA GLU A 4 -12.99 -26.92 -41.37
C GLU A 4 -12.73 -25.49 -40.84
N GLN A 5 -12.70 -24.50 -41.73
CA GLN A 5 -12.52 -23.10 -41.38
C GLN A 5 -13.73 -22.57 -40.60
N ALA A 6 -14.94 -22.86 -41.05
CA ALA A 6 -16.17 -22.43 -40.39
C ALA A 6 -16.35 -23.06 -38.99
N ILE A 7 -15.89 -24.30 -38.80
CA ILE A 7 -15.87 -24.97 -37.49
C ILE A 7 -14.84 -24.32 -36.58
N ALA A 8 -13.63 -24.06 -37.08
CA ALA A 8 -12.59 -23.39 -36.32
C ALA A 8 -13.00 -21.98 -35.88
N ASP A 9 -13.57 -21.18 -36.78
CA ASP A 9 -14.01 -19.81 -36.51
C ASP A 9 -15.09 -19.78 -35.41
N ARG A 10 -16.05 -20.72 -35.45
CA ARG A 10 -17.10 -20.81 -34.43
C ARG A 10 -16.58 -21.27 -33.06
N ILE A 11 -15.61 -22.18 -33.03
CA ILE A 11 -14.92 -22.57 -31.80
C ILE A 11 -14.14 -21.38 -31.23
N VAL A 12 -13.49 -20.60 -32.09
CA VAL A 12 -12.75 -19.40 -31.66
C VAL A 12 -13.69 -18.33 -31.14
N GLU A 13 -14.82 -18.07 -31.79
CA GLU A 13 -15.81 -17.07 -31.36
C GLU A 13 -16.47 -17.42 -30.03
N GLU A 14 -16.78 -18.71 -29.78
CA GLU A 14 -17.55 -19.11 -28.59
C GLU A 14 -16.66 -19.60 -27.42
N ALA A 15 -15.62 -20.39 -27.70
CA ALA A 15 -14.84 -21.05 -26.66
C ALA A 15 -13.71 -20.19 -26.10
N VAL A 16 -13.04 -19.39 -26.94
CA VAL A 16 -11.89 -18.57 -26.51
C VAL A 16 -12.29 -17.51 -25.48
N PRO A 17 -13.35 -16.70 -25.68
CA PRO A 17 -13.75 -15.70 -24.68
C PRO A 17 -14.11 -16.31 -23.33
N ARG A 18 -14.77 -17.49 -23.35
CA ARG A 18 -15.15 -18.22 -22.14
C ARG A 18 -13.93 -18.73 -21.37
N ILE A 19 -12.92 -19.24 -22.07
CA ILE A 19 -11.66 -19.70 -21.48
C ILE A 19 -10.88 -18.51 -20.92
N THR A 20 -10.78 -17.41 -21.68
CA THR A 20 -10.07 -16.20 -21.24
C THR A 20 -10.70 -15.61 -19.98
N ALA A 21 -12.03 -15.47 -19.94
CA ALA A 21 -12.73 -14.96 -18.75
C ALA A 21 -12.54 -15.85 -17.52
N GLU A 22 -12.49 -17.17 -17.69
CA GLU A 22 -12.22 -18.11 -16.60
C GLU A 22 -10.77 -18.00 -16.08
N ILE A 23 -9.80 -17.83 -16.99
CA ILE A 23 -8.39 -17.60 -16.63
C ILE A 23 -8.24 -16.28 -15.87
N GLU A 24 -8.87 -15.20 -16.35
CA GLU A 24 -8.86 -13.89 -15.70
C GLU A 24 -9.49 -13.96 -14.31
N ARG A 25 -10.65 -14.64 -14.16
CA ARG A 25 -11.29 -14.84 -12.86
C ARG A 25 -10.36 -15.56 -11.88
N LYS A 26 -9.74 -16.66 -12.32
CA LYS A 26 -8.81 -17.44 -11.49
C LYS A 26 -7.55 -16.65 -11.13
N MET A 27 -7.01 -15.86 -12.04
CA MET A 27 -5.88 -14.98 -11.76
C MET A 27 -6.25 -13.94 -10.70
N GLN A 28 -7.45 -13.35 -10.80
CA GLN A 28 -7.94 -12.35 -9.84
C GLN A 28 -8.22 -12.96 -8.47
N GLU A 29 -8.78 -14.17 -8.42
CA GLU A 29 -8.97 -14.95 -7.19
C GLU A 29 -7.63 -15.25 -6.52
N GLN A 30 -6.61 -15.68 -7.28
CA GLN A 30 -5.27 -15.92 -6.74
C GLN A 30 -4.58 -14.63 -6.25
N LEU A 31 -4.76 -13.52 -6.95
CA LEU A 31 -4.28 -12.20 -6.51
C LEU A 31 -4.94 -11.78 -5.19
N ASN A 32 -6.25 -12.00 -5.06
CA ASN A 32 -6.99 -11.68 -3.83
C ASN A 32 -6.61 -12.60 -2.66
N LEU A 33 -6.36 -13.89 -2.92
CA LEU A 33 -5.92 -14.85 -1.89
C LEU A 33 -4.51 -14.56 -1.38
N ARG A 34 -3.64 -13.95 -2.20
CA ARG A 34 -2.28 -13.53 -1.80
C ARG A 34 -2.22 -12.16 -1.13
N ARG A 35 -3.31 -11.40 -1.12
CA ARG A 35 -3.41 -10.19 -0.31
C ARG A 35 -3.64 -10.63 1.13
N GLU A 36 -2.57 -11.02 1.81
CA GLU A 36 -2.59 -11.04 3.27
C GLU A 36 -3.02 -9.63 3.75
N PRO A 37 -3.89 -9.53 4.78
CA PRO A 37 -4.15 -8.24 5.37
C PRO A 37 -2.80 -7.67 5.81
N PHE A 38 -2.38 -6.59 5.18
CA PHE A 38 -1.13 -5.93 5.54
C PHE A 38 -1.31 -5.37 6.95
N LEU A 39 -0.95 -6.18 7.96
CA LEU A 39 -0.93 -5.77 9.35
C LEU A 39 0.18 -4.73 9.46
N ASP A 40 -0.21 -3.47 9.41
CA ASP A 40 0.73 -2.37 9.47
C ASP A 40 1.47 -2.39 10.81
N ARG A 41 2.79 -2.29 10.72
CA ARG A 41 3.67 -2.44 11.88
C ARG A 41 3.55 -1.21 12.76
N LEU A 42 3.26 -1.41 14.04
CA LEU A 42 3.20 -0.35 15.04
C LEU A 42 4.59 -0.08 15.64
N ILE A 43 5.07 1.15 15.51
CA ILE A 43 6.36 1.60 16.03
C ILE A 43 6.19 2.55 17.21
N ASP A 44 7.23 2.67 18.04
CA ASP A 44 7.25 3.61 19.16
C ASP A 44 7.82 4.98 18.76
N ALA A 45 7.76 5.94 19.69
CA ALA A 45 8.27 7.29 19.47
C ALA A 45 9.80 7.33 19.25
N LYS A 46 10.55 6.36 19.80
CA LYS A 46 12.01 6.31 19.67
C LYS A 46 12.37 5.88 18.24
N GLU A 47 11.70 4.86 17.74
CA GLU A 47 11.85 4.37 16.37
C GLU A 47 11.40 5.41 15.34
N ALA A 48 10.23 6.04 15.54
CA ALA A 48 9.75 7.09 14.65
C ALA A 48 10.73 8.29 14.58
N ALA A 49 11.27 8.72 15.73
CA ALA A 49 12.27 9.77 15.79
C ALA A 49 13.58 9.38 15.10
N MET A 50 14.01 8.13 15.25
CA MET A 50 15.21 7.58 14.60
C MET A 50 15.06 7.57 13.07
N LEU A 51 13.91 7.10 12.55
CA LEU A 51 13.62 7.09 11.11
C LEU A 51 13.62 8.50 10.52
N CYS A 52 13.16 9.49 11.28
CA CYS A 52 13.14 10.89 10.85
C CYS A 52 14.49 11.61 11.06
N GLY A 53 15.47 10.99 11.72
CA GLY A 53 16.75 11.63 12.05
C GLY A 53 16.65 12.77 13.06
N ILE A 54 15.67 12.72 13.98
CA ILE A 54 15.43 13.78 14.98
C ILE A 54 15.42 13.24 16.42
N LYS A 55 15.41 14.13 17.40
CA LYS A 55 15.29 13.76 18.81
C LYS A 55 13.85 13.35 19.14
N ARG A 56 13.68 12.44 20.10
CA ARG A 56 12.36 11.98 20.58
C ARG A 56 11.45 13.12 21.06
N GLY A 57 12.02 14.12 21.74
CA GLY A 57 11.26 15.31 22.17
C GLY A 57 10.68 16.06 20.97
N THR A 58 11.52 16.32 19.95
CA THR A 58 11.11 16.97 18.71
C THR A 58 10.01 16.19 17.98
N TRP A 59 10.05 14.85 18.01
CA TRP A 59 8.94 14.05 17.47
C TRP A 59 7.63 14.34 18.19
N TYR A 60 7.62 14.39 19.53
CA TYR A 60 6.42 14.72 20.29
C TYR A 60 5.93 16.15 20.03
N ASP A 61 6.84 17.12 19.89
CA ASP A 61 6.49 18.50 19.56
C ASP A 61 5.79 18.55 18.19
N LEU A 62 6.35 17.87 17.18
CA LEU A 62 5.75 17.79 15.84
C LEU A 62 4.39 17.10 15.83
N VAL A 63 4.21 16.05 16.63
CA VAL A 63 2.91 15.38 16.77
C VAL A 63 1.89 16.29 17.45
N LYS A 64 2.31 17.02 18.49
CA LYS A 64 1.46 17.98 19.22
C LYS A 64 1.02 19.14 18.32
N ASP A 65 1.94 19.65 17.52
CA ASP A 65 1.71 20.77 16.60
C ASP A 65 0.99 20.35 15.31
N GLY A 66 0.74 19.05 15.12
CA GLY A 66 -0.01 18.50 13.98
C GLY A 66 0.82 18.36 12.68
N PHE A 67 2.14 18.49 12.76
CA PHE A 67 3.04 18.31 11.62
C PHE A 67 3.40 16.84 11.36
N ALA A 68 3.33 15.98 12.38
CA ALA A 68 3.62 14.55 12.28
C ALA A 68 2.36 13.69 12.49
N PRO A 69 2.37 12.41 12.07
CA PRO A 69 1.25 11.49 12.25
C PRO A 69 0.77 11.37 13.70
N LYS A 70 -0.55 11.24 13.88
CA LYS A 70 -1.15 11.10 15.21
C LYS A 70 -0.83 9.73 15.79
N ALA A 71 -0.64 9.71 17.11
CA ALA A 71 -0.39 8.46 17.81
C ALA A 71 -1.70 7.67 18.00
N ILE A 72 -1.61 6.37 17.80
CA ILE A 72 -2.62 5.38 18.16
C ILE A 72 -2.42 5.05 19.65
N SER A 73 -3.42 5.36 20.47
CA SER A 73 -3.43 5.00 21.89
C SER A 73 -3.88 3.56 22.05
N LEU A 74 -2.97 2.69 22.51
CA LEU A 74 -3.29 1.30 22.86
C LEU A 74 -3.70 1.17 24.34
N SER A 75 -3.26 2.11 25.18
CA SER A 75 -3.69 2.28 26.57
C SER A 75 -3.53 3.75 26.98
N GLU A 76 -3.85 4.10 28.23
CA GLU A 76 -3.65 5.46 28.77
C GLU A 76 -2.19 5.94 28.64
N THR A 77 -1.23 5.02 28.76
CA THR A 77 0.21 5.32 28.77
C THR A 77 0.93 4.88 27.49
N LEU A 78 0.38 3.90 26.76
CA LEU A 78 1.03 3.32 25.59
C LEU A 78 0.50 3.93 24.30
N LYS A 79 1.36 4.70 23.65
CA LYS A 79 1.12 5.30 22.34
C LYS A 79 2.04 4.69 21.28
N ARG A 80 1.48 4.38 20.12
CA ARG A 80 2.20 3.82 18.96
C ARG A 80 1.86 4.59 17.69
N TRP A 81 2.67 4.42 16.67
CA TRP A 81 2.45 5.02 15.35
C TRP A 81 2.45 3.93 14.29
N SER A 82 1.62 4.12 13.28
CA SER A 82 1.67 3.34 12.05
C SER A 82 3.02 3.58 11.35
N LEU A 83 3.73 2.51 11.00
CA LEU A 83 4.95 2.63 10.21
C LEU A 83 4.65 3.22 8.84
N SER A 84 3.57 2.79 8.18
CA SER A 84 3.20 3.30 6.86
C SER A 84 2.93 4.81 6.86
N GLU A 85 2.25 5.34 7.89
CA GLU A 85 2.03 6.79 8.04
C GLU A 85 3.34 7.55 8.29
N VAL A 86 4.24 7.02 9.13
CA VAL A 86 5.54 7.65 9.39
C VAL A 86 6.41 7.68 8.12
N MET A 87 6.42 6.59 7.35
CA MET A 87 7.12 6.54 6.06
C MET A 87 6.51 7.49 5.04
N GLY A 88 5.17 7.60 4.99
CA GLY A 88 4.47 8.56 4.14
C GLY A 88 4.84 10.00 4.47
N TYR A 89 4.92 10.32 5.76
CA TYR A 89 5.39 11.63 6.24
C TYR A 89 6.84 11.92 5.83
N ILE A 90 7.76 10.95 5.98
CA ILE A 90 9.16 11.13 5.57
C ILE A 90 9.24 11.42 4.07
N LYS A 91 8.52 10.64 3.25
CA LYS A 91 8.47 10.83 1.80
C LYS A 91 7.95 12.22 1.42
N GLN A 92 6.84 12.65 2.02
CA GLN A 92 6.30 13.99 1.78
C GLN A 92 7.32 15.10 2.08
N ARG A 93 8.13 14.95 3.14
CA ARG A 93 9.16 15.93 3.51
C ARG A 93 10.35 15.92 2.56
N GLN A 94 10.69 14.77 1.99
CA GLN A 94 11.70 14.66 0.93
C GLN A 94 11.21 15.35 -0.35
N ASP A 95 9.98 15.06 -0.78
CA ASP A 95 9.37 15.66 -1.97
C ASP A 95 9.31 17.20 -1.86
N LEU A 96 8.95 17.73 -0.69
CA LEU A 96 8.94 19.18 -0.44
C LEU A 96 10.33 19.81 -0.51
N ARG A 97 11.37 19.11 -0.03
CA ARG A 97 12.76 19.58 -0.11
C ARG A 97 13.25 19.60 -1.56
N GLU A 98 12.96 18.57 -2.33
CA GLU A 98 13.38 18.49 -3.74
C GLU A 98 12.73 19.59 -4.58
N ARG A 99 11.43 19.87 -4.34
CA ARG A 99 10.72 20.96 -5.03
C ARG A 99 11.19 22.35 -4.65
N ALA A 100 11.72 22.55 -3.44
CA ALA A 100 12.21 23.84 -2.98
C ALA A 100 13.62 24.18 -3.48
N VAL A 101 14.31 23.23 -4.12
CA VAL A 101 15.67 23.38 -4.65
C VAL A 101 15.67 23.65 -6.17
N CYS A 102 14.51 23.57 -6.83
CA CYS A 102 14.31 23.98 -8.22
C CYS A 102 13.81 25.43 -8.31
#